data_AF-A0A381AZ70-F1
#
_entry.id   AF-A0A381AZ70-F1
#
_cell.length_a   1.000
_cell.length_b   1.000
_cell.length_c   1.000
_cell.angle_alpha   90.00
_cell.angle_beta   90.00
_cell.angle_gamma   90.00
#
_symmetry.space_group_name_H-M   'P 1'
#
loop_
_entity.id
_entity.type
_entity.pdbx_description
1 polymer ?
#
loop_
_entity_poly.entity_id
_entity_poly.type
_entity_poly.pdbx_seq_one_letter_code
_entity_poly.pdbx_strand_id
1 'polypeptide(L)'
;MAAEATTVINAPDYGRTVYDLAVRRELIKIAEDMLGSAFDAAVDCAPQDQIQHAEQLLYEIAETGRYGGGFETFETALDSAIDRAAQAYQSDGRLSGLATGLKDLDARMGGLQSTDLIIIAGRPGMGKTSLATNIAFNVASAYDPTQQVDGSLRPAAGGIVAFFSLEMSSEQLATRVLSEQAEVPSSSIRRGEIGETDFERLLKHRQKMRRLPLFIDQTGALSIAQLAARARRLKRQRGLHLIVVDYIQLMQGRSQRAAQNRVQEITEITTGLKALAKELNVPVIALSQLSRGVESRDEKRPQLSDLRESGSIEQDADVVMFVYREEYYLKNKELGRAPRNTSPGNPR
;
A
#
# COMPACT_ATOMS: atom_id res chain seq x y z
N MET A 1 -52.27 -23.97 -7.33
CA MET A 1 -51.23 -23.53 -8.28
C MET A 1 -50.86 -22.05 -8.16
N ALA A 2 -51.79 -21.10 -7.94
CA ALA A 2 -51.43 -19.68 -7.75
C ALA A 2 -50.70 -19.38 -6.41
N ALA A 3 -51.04 -20.09 -5.32
CA ALA A 3 -50.43 -19.87 -4.00
C ALA A 3 -48.97 -20.36 -3.89
N GLU A 4 -48.60 -21.43 -4.61
CA GLU A 4 -47.22 -21.93 -4.68
C GLU A 4 -46.33 -21.08 -5.61
N ALA A 5 -46.92 -20.37 -6.57
CA ALA A 5 -46.17 -19.42 -7.40
C ALA A 5 -45.74 -18.17 -6.58
N THR A 6 -46.58 -17.72 -5.64
CA THR A 6 -46.27 -16.62 -4.72
C THR A 6 -45.19 -16.95 -3.67
N THR A 7 -45.04 -18.21 -3.25
CA THR A 7 -43.98 -18.60 -2.30
C THR A 7 -42.60 -18.64 -2.95
N VAL A 8 -42.52 -18.94 -4.26
CA VAL A 8 -41.27 -18.91 -5.05
C VAL A 8 -40.80 -17.46 -5.29
N ILE A 9 -41.74 -16.51 -5.47
CA ILE A 9 -41.44 -15.08 -5.67
C ILE A 9 -40.84 -14.45 -4.40
N ASN A 10 -41.28 -14.89 -3.21
CA ASN A 10 -40.79 -14.39 -1.91
C ASN A 10 -39.60 -15.19 -1.35
N ALA A 11 -39.12 -16.21 -2.08
CA ALA A 11 -37.97 -17.00 -1.65
C ALA A 11 -36.70 -16.18 -1.36
N PRO A 12 -36.39 -15.08 -2.10
CA PRO A 12 -35.28 -14.20 -1.77
C PRO A 12 -35.45 -13.50 -0.41
N ASP A 13 -36.66 -13.06 -0.07
CA ASP A 13 -36.96 -12.38 1.19
C ASP A 13 -36.86 -13.32 2.39
N TYR A 14 -37.35 -14.56 2.24
CA TYR A 14 -37.18 -15.60 3.25
C TYR A 14 -35.71 -16.02 3.38
N GLY A 15 -34.99 -16.15 2.27
CA GLY A 15 -33.55 -16.42 2.27
C GLY A 15 -32.75 -15.34 3.00
N ARG A 16 -33.09 -14.06 2.74
CA ARG A 16 -32.51 -12.91 3.44
C ARG A 16 -32.82 -12.93 4.93
N THR A 17 -34.05 -13.26 5.32
CA THR A 17 -34.44 -13.37 6.73
C THR A 17 -33.67 -14.47 7.46
N VAL A 18 -33.53 -15.65 6.85
CA VAL A 18 -32.75 -16.76 7.41
C VAL A 18 -31.27 -16.38 7.54
N TYR A 19 -30.75 -15.70 6.53
CA TYR A 19 -29.38 -15.19 6.51
C TYR A 19 -29.13 -14.16 7.61
N ASP A 20 -30.00 -13.14 7.75
CA ASP A 20 -29.90 -12.12 8.79
C ASP A 20 -29.93 -12.76 10.19
N LEU A 21 -30.77 -13.78 10.39
CA LEU A 21 -30.81 -14.54 11.65
C LEU A 21 -29.55 -15.37 11.88
N ALA A 22 -28.92 -15.90 10.83
CA ALA A 22 -27.64 -16.62 10.94
C ALA A 22 -26.50 -15.67 11.32
N VAL A 23 -26.41 -14.51 10.67
CA VAL A 23 -25.43 -13.46 11.01
C VAL A 23 -25.60 -12.99 12.45
N ARG A 24 -26.84 -12.79 12.92
CA ARG A 24 -27.12 -12.45 14.33
C ARG A 24 -26.63 -13.53 15.29
N ARG A 25 -26.80 -14.82 14.96
CA ARG A 25 -26.30 -15.93 15.81
C ARG A 25 -24.77 -15.95 15.87
N GLU A 26 -24.09 -15.71 14.75
CA GLU A 26 -22.63 -15.63 14.73
C GLU A 26 -22.14 -14.41 15.53
N LEU A 27 -22.80 -13.25 15.45
CA LEU A 27 -22.47 -12.09 16.28
C LEU A 27 -22.64 -12.37 17.78
N ILE A 28 -23.65 -13.15 18.18
CA ILE A 28 -23.84 -13.58 19.56
C ILE A 28 -22.66 -14.45 20.01
N LYS A 29 -22.23 -15.42 19.20
CA LYS A 29 -21.08 -16.28 19.53
C LYS A 29 -19.79 -15.48 19.71
N ILE A 30 -19.53 -14.49 18.85
CA ILE A 30 -18.36 -13.61 19.01
C ILE A 30 -18.46 -12.83 20.32
N ALA A 31 -19.65 -12.30 20.66
CA ALA A 31 -19.84 -11.60 21.91
C ALA A 31 -19.58 -12.50 23.13
N GLU A 32 -20.02 -13.76 23.08
CA GLU A 32 -19.75 -14.76 24.13
C GLU A 32 -18.26 -15.10 24.24
N ASP A 33 -17.54 -15.27 23.11
CA ASP A 33 -16.09 -15.50 23.07
C ASP A 33 -15.30 -14.31 23.63
N MET A 34 -15.66 -13.09 23.22
CA MET A 34 -15.07 -11.87 23.75
C MET A 34 -15.31 -11.74 25.26
N LEU A 35 -16.53 -12.04 25.72
CA LEU A 35 -16.88 -11.99 27.13
C LEU A 35 -16.05 -13.01 27.94
N GLY A 36 -15.96 -14.25 27.46
CA GLY A 36 -15.15 -15.29 28.09
C GLY A 36 -13.68 -14.91 28.16
N SER A 37 -13.09 -14.46 27.05
CA SER A 37 -11.69 -14.05 26.99
C SER A 37 -11.36 -12.84 27.89
N ALA A 38 -12.32 -11.94 28.11
CA ALA A 38 -12.16 -10.79 28.99
C ALA A 38 -12.22 -11.18 30.48
N PHE A 39 -13.03 -12.16 30.85
CA PHE A 39 -13.11 -12.66 32.23
C PHE A 39 -11.94 -13.59 32.59
N ASP A 40 -11.51 -14.44 31.65
CA ASP A 40 -10.46 -15.45 31.85
C ASP A 40 -9.07 -15.00 31.37
N ALA A 41 -8.87 -13.70 31.17
CA ALA A 41 -7.62 -13.16 30.65
C ALA A 41 -6.41 -13.55 31.52
N ALA A 42 -5.50 -14.35 30.96
CA ALA A 42 -4.22 -14.65 31.58
C ALA A 42 -3.42 -13.34 31.79
N VAL A 43 -2.63 -13.26 32.86
CA VAL A 43 -1.86 -12.06 33.26
C VAL A 43 -0.97 -11.52 32.13
N ASP A 44 -0.55 -12.39 31.20
CA ASP A 44 0.34 -12.06 30.08
C ASP A 44 -0.38 -11.65 28.78
N CYS A 45 -1.72 -11.67 28.74
CA CYS A 45 -2.48 -11.27 27.55
C CYS A 45 -2.71 -9.75 27.56
N ALA A 46 -2.14 -9.04 26.59
CA ALA A 46 -2.35 -7.60 26.49
C ALA A 46 -3.79 -7.33 26.01
N PRO A 47 -4.48 -6.30 26.53
CA PRO A 47 -5.82 -5.92 26.04
C PRO A 47 -5.87 -5.62 24.53
N GLN A 48 -4.74 -5.25 23.93
CA GLN A 48 -4.61 -5.03 22.49
C GLN A 48 -4.82 -6.33 21.69
N ASP A 49 -4.38 -7.47 22.20
CA ASP A 49 -4.53 -8.77 21.53
C ASP A 49 -6.00 -9.21 21.52
N GLN A 50 -6.75 -8.93 22.59
CA GLN A 50 -8.19 -9.19 22.66
C GLN A 50 -8.97 -8.35 21.65
N ILE A 51 -8.61 -7.06 21.51
CA ILE A 51 -9.19 -6.18 20.50
C ILE A 51 -8.88 -6.71 19.09
N GLN A 52 -7.65 -7.16 18.84
CA GLN A 52 -7.27 -7.70 17.54
C GLN A 52 -8.03 -8.98 17.19
N HIS A 53 -8.20 -9.89 18.15
CA HIS A 53 -8.99 -11.12 17.98
C HIS A 53 -10.46 -10.81 17.67
N ALA A 54 -11.06 -9.87 18.41
CA ALA A 54 -12.42 -9.39 18.15
C ALA A 54 -12.56 -8.77 16.75
N GLU A 55 -11.61 -7.94 16.32
CA GLU A 55 -11.58 -7.36 14.98
C GLU A 55 -11.51 -8.44 13.89
N GLN A 56 -10.74 -9.51 14.11
CA GLN A 56 -10.61 -10.63 13.18
C GLN A 56 -11.91 -11.43 13.05
N LEU A 57 -12.56 -11.80 14.16
CA LEU A 57 -13.82 -12.55 14.12
C LEU A 57 -14.95 -11.74 13.46
N LEU A 58 -15.05 -10.45 13.79
CA LEU A 58 -16.02 -9.55 13.15
C LEU A 58 -15.75 -9.41 11.65
N TYR A 59 -14.49 -9.47 11.23
CA TYR A 59 -14.11 -9.45 9.82
C TYR A 59 -14.60 -10.70 9.07
N GLU A 60 -14.44 -11.88 9.64
CA GLU A 60 -14.89 -13.15 9.02
C GLU A 60 -16.41 -13.17 8.79
N ILE A 61 -17.20 -12.64 9.73
CA ILE A 61 -18.65 -12.46 9.54
C ILE A 61 -18.93 -11.45 8.41
N ALA A 62 -18.21 -10.32 8.37
CA ALA A 62 -18.42 -9.29 7.35
C ALA A 62 -18.06 -9.77 5.93
N GLU A 63 -17.08 -10.67 5.79
CA GLU A 63 -16.74 -11.37 4.55
C GLU A 63 -17.85 -12.34 4.13
N THR A 64 -18.32 -13.17 5.06
CA THR A 64 -19.47 -14.08 4.85
C THR A 64 -20.75 -13.28 4.52
N GLY A 65 -20.80 -12.04 5.00
CA GLY A 65 -21.69 -10.90 4.74
C GLY A 65 -21.95 -10.55 3.28
N ARG A 66 -20.92 -10.73 2.43
CA ARG A 66 -20.94 -10.30 1.03
C ARG A 66 -21.34 -11.45 0.12
N TYR A 67 -22.59 -11.88 0.20
CA TYR A 67 -23.27 -12.38 -1.01
C TYR A 67 -23.51 -11.18 -1.95
N GLY A 68 -22.43 -10.77 -2.62
CA GLY A 68 -22.39 -9.61 -3.51
C GLY A 68 -21.25 -9.66 -4.53
N GLY A 69 -20.45 -10.72 -4.53
CA GLY A 69 -19.64 -11.11 -5.68
C GLY A 69 -20.41 -12.10 -6.54
N GLY A 70 -21.48 -11.64 -7.18
CA GLY A 70 -22.15 -12.43 -8.21
C GLY A 70 -21.37 -12.40 -9.53
N PHE A 71 -21.72 -13.27 -10.47
CA PHE A 71 -21.26 -13.09 -11.84
C PHE A 71 -21.80 -11.75 -12.37
N GLU A 72 -20.92 -10.83 -12.73
CA GLU A 72 -21.29 -9.71 -13.58
C GLU A 72 -21.48 -10.21 -15.01
N THR A 73 -22.46 -9.67 -15.72
CA THR A 73 -22.58 -9.96 -17.15
C THR A 73 -21.41 -9.34 -17.89
N PHE A 74 -20.95 -9.99 -18.96
CA PHE A 74 -19.88 -9.45 -19.79
C PHE A 74 -20.25 -8.09 -20.39
N GLU A 75 -21.54 -7.85 -20.64
CA GLU A 75 -22.08 -6.56 -21.11
C GLU A 75 -21.83 -5.44 -20.10
N THR A 76 -22.18 -5.63 -18.82
CA THR A 76 -21.94 -4.64 -17.75
C THR A 76 -20.44 -4.33 -17.58
N ALA A 77 -19.59 -5.34 -17.73
CA ALA A 77 -18.15 -5.17 -17.70
C ALA A 77 -17.62 -4.37 -18.92
N LEU A 78 -18.21 -4.60 -20.10
CA LEU A 78 -17.90 -3.87 -21.33
C LEU A 78 -18.29 -2.39 -21.22
N ASP A 79 -19.50 -2.11 -20.74
CA ASP A 79 -19.98 -0.73 -20.53
C ASP A 79 -19.03 0.02 -19.59
N SER A 80 -18.67 -0.61 -18.47
CA SER A 80 -17.70 -0.05 -17.51
C SER A 80 -16.30 0.16 -18.11
N ALA A 81 -15.89 -0.65 -19.09
CA ALA A 81 -14.62 -0.47 -19.79
C ALA A 81 -14.67 0.68 -20.80
N ILE A 82 -15.77 0.79 -21.55
CA ILE A 82 -16.02 1.87 -22.51
C ILE A 82 -16.12 3.21 -21.79
N ASP A 83 -16.84 3.28 -20.67
CA ASP A 83 -16.96 4.50 -19.86
C ASP A 83 -15.60 5.00 -19.38
N ARG A 84 -14.74 4.09 -18.91
CA ARG A 84 -13.37 4.43 -18.51
C ARG A 84 -12.54 4.94 -19.69
N ALA A 85 -12.65 4.31 -20.85
CA ALA A 85 -11.96 4.75 -22.06
C ALA A 85 -12.44 6.12 -22.53
N ALA A 86 -13.75 6.38 -22.48
CA ALA A 86 -14.35 7.66 -22.83
C ALA A 86 -13.89 8.79 -21.89
N GLN A 87 -13.80 8.53 -20.58
CA GLN A 87 -13.27 9.48 -19.61
C GLN A 87 -11.82 9.85 -19.89
N ALA A 88 -10.97 8.86 -20.21
CA ALA A 88 -9.57 9.10 -20.57
C ALA A 88 -9.47 9.92 -21.87
N TYR A 89 -10.30 9.62 -22.87
CA TYR A 89 -10.33 10.35 -24.15
C TYR A 89 -10.75 11.82 -23.98
N GLN A 90 -11.80 12.09 -23.19
CA GLN A 90 -12.30 13.45 -22.93
C GLN A 90 -11.32 14.29 -22.10
N SER A 91 -10.43 13.66 -21.34
CA SER A 91 -9.48 14.34 -20.48
C SER A 91 -8.27 14.90 -21.25
N ASP A 92 -8.40 15.24 -22.54
CA ASP A 92 -7.35 15.86 -23.37
C ASP A 92 -6.08 15.00 -23.48
N GLY A 93 -6.26 13.67 -23.64
CA GLY A 93 -5.17 12.70 -23.66
C GLY A 93 -4.50 12.45 -22.30
N ARG A 94 -5.15 12.86 -21.20
CA ARG A 94 -4.69 12.52 -19.84
C ARG A 94 -4.90 11.04 -19.55
N LEU A 95 -4.01 10.54 -18.70
CA LEU A 95 -3.89 9.15 -18.27
C LEU A 95 -5.23 8.57 -17.78
N SER A 96 -5.47 7.28 -18.02
CA SER A 96 -6.67 6.59 -17.49
C SER A 96 -6.57 6.35 -15.97
N GLY A 97 -5.35 6.28 -15.44
CA GLY A 97 -5.06 6.10 -14.02
C GLY A 97 -4.50 7.36 -13.36
N LEU A 98 -4.18 7.25 -12.07
CA LEU A 98 -3.58 8.34 -11.30
C LEU A 98 -2.16 8.64 -11.82
N ALA A 99 -1.88 9.89 -12.13
CA ALA A 99 -0.54 10.32 -12.55
C ALA A 99 0.48 10.14 -11.42
N THR A 100 1.58 9.45 -11.69
CA THR A 100 2.72 9.34 -10.77
C THR A 100 3.52 10.65 -10.68
N GLY A 101 3.38 11.52 -11.69
CA GLY A 101 4.19 12.71 -11.88
C GLY A 101 5.52 12.45 -12.59
N LEU A 102 5.78 11.19 -12.96
CA LEU A 102 6.92 10.76 -13.75
C LEU A 102 6.44 10.49 -15.17
N LYS A 103 6.57 11.47 -16.07
CA LYS A 103 6.00 11.45 -17.43
C LYS A 103 6.29 10.17 -18.20
N ASP A 104 7.53 9.68 -18.17
CA ASP A 104 7.93 8.47 -18.90
C ASP A 104 7.31 7.19 -18.31
N LEU A 105 7.12 7.17 -16.98
CA LEU A 105 6.49 6.05 -16.29
C LEU A 105 4.97 6.06 -16.54
N ASP A 106 4.37 7.24 -16.44
CA ASP A 106 2.97 7.48 -16.74
C ASP A 106 2.63 7.11 -18.19
N ALA A 107 3.47 7.49 -19.16
CA ALA A 107 3.28 7.13 -20.57
C ALA A 107 3.36 5.61 -20.83
N ARG A 108 4.14 4.87 -20.03
CA ARG A 108 4.29 3.41 -20.16
C ARG A 108 3.14 2.63 -19.51
N MET A 109 2.62 3.13 -18.38
CA MET A 109 1.61 2.41 -17.59
C MET A 109 0.19 2.96 -17.76
N GLY A 110 0.03 4.13 -18.39
CA GLY A 110 -1.24 4.86 -18.42
C GLY A 110 -1.62 5.44 -17.05
N GLY A 111 -0.63 5.66 -16.16
CA GLY A 111 -0.84 6.01 -14.76
C GLY A 111 -1.07 4.79 -13.85
N LEU A 112 -1.33 5.03 -12.57
CA LEU A 112 -1.66 3.99 -11.59
C LEU A 112 -3.14 3.63 -11.72
N GLN A 113 -3.45 2.42 -12.17
CA GLN A 113 -4.84 1.99 -12.37
C GLN A 113 -5.48 1.56 -11.04
N SER A 114 -6.78 1.79 -10.91
CA SER A 114 -7.56 1.24 -9.81
C SER A 114 -7.51 -0.28 -9.81
N THR A 115 -7.52 -0.87 -8.61
CA THR A 115 -7.43 -2.33 -8.35
C THR A 115 -6.07 -2.98 -8.58
N ASP A 116 -5.09 -2.24 -9.10
CA ASP A 116 -3.74 -2.77 -9.32
C ASP A 116 -2.93 -2.86 -8.02
N LEU A 117 -2.17 -3.94 -7.90
CA LEU A 117 -1.08 -4.11 -6.96
C LEU A 117 0.24 -3.86 -7.72
N ILE A 118 0.91 -2.77 -7.36
CA ILE A 118 2.18 -2.35 -7.93
C ILE A 118 3.29 -2.64 -6.93
N ILE A 119 4.27 -3.44 -7.34
CA ILE A 119 5.44 -3.77 -6.52
C ILE A 119 6.62 -2.93 -6.98
N ILE A 120 7.24 -2.20 -6.06
CA ILE A 120 8.51 -1.52 -6.30
C ILE A 120 9.58 -2.20 -5.46
N ALA A 121 10.52 -2.85 -6.13
CA ALA A 121 11.54 -3.65 -5.50
C ALA A 121 12.96 -3.14 -5.76
N GLY A 122 13.85 -3.37 -4.80
CA GLY A 122 15.24 -2.95 -4.90
C GLY A 122 16.08 -3.33 -3.68
N ARG A 123 17.40 -3.22 -3.81
CA ARG A 123 18.33 -3.39 -2.67
C ARG A 123 18.25 -2.18 -1.71
N PRO A 124 18.68 -2.32 -0.44
CA PRO A 124 18.84 -1.18 0.46
C PRO A 124 19.63 -0.05 -0.20
N GLY A 125 19.23 1.20 0.02
CA GLY A 125 19.92 2.38 -0.55
C GLY A 125 19.69 2.66 -2.05
N MET A 126 18.94 1.81 -2.77
CA MET A 126 18.64 2.03 -4.19
C MET A 126 17.65 3.17 -4.45
N GLY A 127 16.90 3.62 -3.44
CA GLY A 127 15.95 4.74 -3.56
C GLY A 127 14.48 4.34 -3.67
N LYS A 128 14.10 3.11 -3.28
CA LYS A 128 12.71 2.61 -3.28
C LYS A 128 11.74 3.56 -2.56
N THR A 129 12.05 3.86 -1.29
CA THR A 129 11.26 4.77 -0.45
C THR A 129 11.19 6.16 -1.03
N SER A 130 12.30 6.68 -1.56
CA SER A 130 12.31 7.99 -2.23
C SER A 130 11.36 8.01 -3.43
N LEU A 131 11.41 6.98 -4.28
CA LEU A 131 10.50 6.87 -5.43
C LEU A 131 9.03 6.82 -5.00
N ALA A 132 8.68 5.93 -4.06
CA ALA A 132 7.30 5.81 -3.58
C ALA A 132 6.80 7.09 -2.90
N THR A 133 7.66 7.77 -2.14
CA THR A 133 7.34 9.02 -1.48
C THR A 133 7.10 10.15 -2.48
N ASN A 134 7.89 10.23 -3.56
CA ASN A 134 7.66 11.19 -4.64
C ASN A 134 6.33 10.95 -5.34
N ILE A 135 6.02 9.70 -5.67
CA ILE A 135 4.75 9.33 -6.29
C ILE A 135 3.58 9.73 -5.37
N ALA A 136 3.65 9.36 -4.09
CA ALA A 136 2.64 9.72 -3.09
C ALA A 136 2.46 11.25 -2.98
N PHE A 137 3.56 11.99 -2.94
CA PHE A 137 3.54 13.45 -2.87
C PHE A 137 2.94 14.09 -4.12
N ASN A 138 3.30 13.61 -5.32
CA ASN A 138 2.78 14.13 -6.59
C ASN A 138 1.28 13.88 -6.71
N VAL A 139 0.81 12.66 -6.39
CA VAL A 139 -0.61 12.32 -6.38
C VAL A 139 -1.38 13.20 -5.40
N ALA A 140 -0.87 13.40 -4.17
CA ALA A 140 -1.51 14.27 -3.19
C ALA A 140 -1.47 15.76 -3.59
N SER A 141 -0.39 16.21 -4.23
CA SER A 141 -0.21 17.60 -4.67
C SER A 141 -1.06 17.98 -5.87
N ALA A 142 -1.38 17.01 -6.72
CA ALA A 142 -2.27 17.18 -7.85
C ALA A 142 -3.76 17.10 -7.45
N TYR A 143 -4.07 16.85 -6.17
CA TYR A 143 -5.44 16.63 -5.71
C TYR A 143 -6.33 17.84 -5.97
N ASP A 144 -7.30 17.66 -6.87
CA ASP A 144 -8.33 18.64 -7.19
C ASP A 144 -9.71 18.06 -6.83
N PRO A 145 -10.35 18.51 -5.73
CA PRO A 145 -11.58 17.93 -5.20
C PRO A 145 -12.87 18.33 -5.96
N THR A 146 -12.78 18.72 -7.23
CA THR A 146 -13.95 19.09 -8.04
C THR A 146 -15.05 18.02 -7.99
N GLN A 147 -16.29 18.44 -7.69
CA GLN A 147 -17.46 17.58 -7.77
C GLN A 147 -17.77 17.23 -9.23
N GLN A 148 -18.03 15.94 -9.50
CA GLN A 148 -18.54 15.53 -10.79
C GLN A 148 -20.00 15.97 -10.98
N VAL A 149 -20.42 16.03 -12.24
CA VAL A 149 -21.77 16.45 -12.66
C VAL A 149 -22.87 15.56 -12.08
N ASP A 150 -22.54 14.31 -11.74
CA ASP A 150 -23.43 13.32 -11.11
C ASP A 150 -23.52 13.44 -9.58
N GLY A 151 -22.84 14.43 -8.97
CA GLY A 151 -22.78 14.62 -7.53
C GLY A 151 -21.80 13.70 -6.80
N SER A 152 -21.07 12.83 -7.51
CA SER A 152 -20.02 11.99 -6.92
C SER A 152 -18.75 12.79 -6.64
N LEU A 153 -18.14 12.53 -5.48
CA LEU A 153 -16.85 13.10 -5.08
C LEU A 153 -15.72 12.29 -5.71
N ARG A 154 -15.41 12.55 -6.99
CA ARG A 154 -14.24 12.00 -7.67
C ARG A 154 -13.33 13.14 -8.11
N PRO A 155 -12.05 13.15 -7.71
CA PRO A 155 -11.15 14.23 -8.04
C PRO A 155 -10.88 14.29 -9.55
N ALA A 156 -10.77 15.50 -10.11
CA ALA A 156 -10.39 15.70 -11.52
C ALA A 156 -8.91 15.35 -11.78
N ALA A 157 -8.06 15.49 -10.75
CA ALA A 157 -6.67 15.10 -10.78
C ALA A 157 -6.18 14.74 -9.37
N GLY A 158 -5.13 13.91 -9.31
CA GLY A 158 -4.53 13.50 -8.04
C GLY A 158 -5.48 12.72 -7.13
N GLY A 159 -5.15 12.66 -5.85
CA GLY A 159 -5.91 11.83 -4.94
C GLY A 159 -5.51 11.94 -3.48
N ILE A 160 -6.39 11.43 -2.64
CA ILE A 160 -6.13 11.21 -1.21
C ILE A 160 -5.25 9.96 -1.05
N VAL A 161 -4.13 10.09 -0.36
CA VAL A 161 -3.11 9.05 -0.24
C VAL A 161 -2.99 8.57 1.21
N ALA A 162 -3.00 7.25 1.39
CA ALA A 162 -2.58 6.60 2.64
C ALA A 162 -1.16 6.06 2.49
N PHE A 163 -0.26 6.47 3.37
CA PHE A 163 1.13 6.01 3.40
C PHE A 163 1.39 5.25 4.71
N PHE A 164 1.52 3.93 4.63
CA PHE A 164 1.90 3.07 5.73
C PHE A 164 3.43 2.94 5.77
N SER A 165 4.06 3.68 6.68
CA SER A 165 5.51 3.71 6.88
C SER A 165 5.87 2.78 8.04
N LEU A 166 6.22 1.54 7.73
CA LEU A 166 6.50 0.50 8.72
C LEU A 166 7.95 0.52 9.20
N GLU A 167 8.86 1.09 8.40
CA GLU A 167 10.29 1.25 8.76
C GLU A 167 10.60 2.61 9.37
N MET A 168 10.09 3.69 8.78
CA MET A 168 10.45 5.06 9.14
C MET A 168 9.35 5.75 9.96
N SER A 169 9.74 6.71 10.81
CA SER A 169 8.77 7.57 11.48
C SER A 169 8.13 8.57 10.50
N SER A 170 6.93 9.05 10.82
CA SER A 170 6.24 10.10 10.07
C SER A 170 7.08 11.37 9.96
N GLU A 171 7.86 11.70 10.99
CA GLU A 171 8.76 12.86 11.00
C GLU A 171 9.92 12.69 10.02
N GLN A 172 10.55 11.50 9.99
CA GLN A 172 11.63 11.22 9.05
C GLN A 172 11.14 11.27 7.60
N LEU A 173 9.95 10.72 7.35
CA LEU A 173 9.33 10.74 6.03
C LEU A 173 8.98 12.18 5.62
N ALA A 174 8.30 12.94 6.49
CA ALA A 174 7.96 14.34 6.24
C ALA A 174 9.20 15.21 6.00
N THR A 175 10.27 15.01 6.78
CA THR A 175 11.55 15.70 6.60
C THR A 175 12.15 15.39 5.24
N ARG A 176 12.10 14.13 4.79
CA ARG A 176 12.58 13.74 3.46
C ARG A 176 11.80 14.46 2.36
N VAL A 177 10.47 14.43 2.41
CA VAL A 177 9.64 15.13 1.41
C VAL A 177 9.94 16.63 1.42
N LEU A 178 10.00 17.25 2.60
CA LEU A 178 10.25 18.67 2.72
C LEU A 178 11.64 19.06 2.19
N SER A 179 12.67 18.25 2.50
CA SER A 179 14.04 18.44 2.03
C SER A 179 14.14 18.37 0.50
N GLU A 180 13.39 17.45 -0.10
CA GLU A 180 13.33 17.26 -1.55
C GLU A 180 12.60 18.41 -2.24
N GLN A 181 11.45 18.84 -1.69
CA GLN A 181 10.67 19.94 -2.25
C GLN A 181 11.35 21.30 -2.11
N ALA A 182 12.11 21.50 -1.04
CA ALA A 182 12.83 22.75 -0.78
C ALA A 182 14.24 22.78 -1.39
N GLU A 183 14.69 21.67 -2.00
CA GLU A 183 16.05 21.48 -2.50
C GLU A 183 17.13 21.75 -1.43
N VAL A 184 16.83 21.36 -0.19
CA VAL A 184 17.75 21.50 0.96
C VAL A 184 18.27 20.12 1.34
N PRO A 185 19.60 19.92 1.49
CA PRO A 185 20.14 18.61 1.85
C PRO A 185 19.56 18.09 3.18
N SER A 186 18.97 16.89 3.16
CA SER A 186 18.40 16.28 4.38
C SER A 186 19.43 16.07 5.50
N SER A 187 20.72 15.94 5.18
CA SER A 187 21.81 15.86 6.15
C SER A 187 22.00 17.17 6.91
N SER A 188 21.92 18.30 6.21
CA SER A 188 22.05 19.63 6.81
C SER A 188 20.91 19.90 7.79
N ILE A 189 19.68 19.55 7.41
CA ILE A 189 18.51 19.64 8.30
C ILE A 189 18.71 18.78 9.55
N ARG A 190 19.13 17.51 9.40
CA ARG A 190 19.37 16.60 10.53
C ARG A 190 20.49 17.06 11.46
N ARG A 191 21.52 17.73 10.92
CA ARG A 191 22.67 18.23 11.70
C ARG A 191 22.42 19.62 12.29
N GLY A 192 21.32 20.28 11.93
CA GLY A 192 21.08 21.68 12.29
C GLY A 192 21.98 22.67 11.54
N GLU A 193 22.65 22.24 10.48
CA GLU A 193 23.54 23.05 9.63
C GLU A 193 22.74 23.75 8.53
N ILE A 194 21.67 24.46 8.91
CA ILE A 194 20.79 25.18 7.99
C ILE A 194 20.96 26.68 8.13
N GLY A 195 21.23 27.36 7.01
CA GLY A 195 21.25 28.82 6.96
C GLY A 195 19.83 29.39 6.98
N GLU A 196 19.74 30.71 7.22
CA GLU A 196 18.46 31.43 7.21
C GLU A 196 17.71 31.28 5.89
N THR A 197 18.42 31.33 4.76
CA THR A 197 17.86 31.15 3.42
C THR A 197 17.27 29.76 3.19
N ASP A 198 17.93 28.70 3.68
CA ASP A 198 17.41 27.33 3.59
C ASP A 198 16.17 27.18 4.49
N PHE A 199 16.20 27.78 5.68
CA PHE A 199 15.07 27.76 6.59
C PHE A 199 13.83 28.47 6.00
N GLU A 200 14.01 29.61 5.34
CA GLU A 200 12.95 30.30 4.62
C GLU A 200 12.33 29.44 3.50
N ARG A 201 13.16 28.74 2.71
CA ARG A 201 12.66 27.79 1.70
C ARG A 201 11.82 26.69 2.35
N LEU A 202 12.31 26.08 3.43
CA LEU A 202 11.57 25.06 4.18
C LEU A 202 10.21 25.59 4.66
N LEU A 203 10.14 26.80 5.21
CA LEU A 203 8.89 27.42 5.66
C LEU A 203 7.91 27.68 4.50
N LYS A 204 8.41 28.13 3.34
CA LYS A 204 7.59 28.34 2.15
C LYS A 204 6.94 27.04 1.66
N HIS A 205 7.71 25.95 1.58
CA HIS A 205 7.19 24.65 1.15
C HIS A 205 6.25 24.02 2.19
N ARG A 206 6.51 24.20 3.49
CA ARG A 206 5.62 23.75 4.57
C ARG A 206 4.18 24.24 4.38
N GLN A 207 3.99 25.50 3.98
CA GLN A 207 2.63 26.04 3.80
C GLN A 207 1.84 25.31 2.71
N LYS A 208 2.50 24.97 1.59
CA LYS A 208 1.91 24.15 0.52
C LYS A 208 1.60 22.73 1.02
N MET A 209 2.51 22.14 1.79
CA MET A 209 2.39 20.77 2.30
C MET A 209 1.26 20.58 3.31
N ARG A 210 0.95 21.61 4.12
CA ARG A 210 -0.12 21.53 5.15
C ARG A 210 -1.51 21.20 4.59
N ARG A 211 -1.76 21.46 3.30
CA ARG A 211 -3.06 21.24 2.66
C ARG A 211 -3.15 19.91 1.91
N LEU A 212 -2.06 19.15 1.84
CA LEU A 212 -2.02 17.92 1.06
C LEU A 212 -2.81 16.81 1.75
N PRO A 213 -3.64 16.05 1.01
CA PRO A 213 -4.35 14.89 1.54
C PRO A 213 -3.44 13.65 1.59
N LEU A 214 -2.25 13.78 2.19
CA LEU A 214 -1.29 12.70 2.40
C LEU A 214 -1.30 12.29 3.88
N PHE A 215 -1.89 11.13 4.17
CA PHE A 215 -2.05 10.60 5.52
C PHE A 215 -0.98 9.55 5.80
N ILE A 216 -0.17 9.76 6.83
CA ILE A 216 0.93 8.85 7.18
C ILE A 216 0.56 8.07 8.44
N ASP A 217 0.73 6.75 8.36
CA ASP A 217 0.65 5.83 9.49
C ASP A 217 2.03 5.21 9.72
N GLN A 218 2.67 5.59 10.83
CA GLN A 218 4.00 5.10 11.23
C GLN A 218 3.95 3.86 12.13
N THR A 219 2.79 3.22 12.26
CA THR A 219 2.65 2.06 13.14
C THR A 219 3.44 0.89 12.54
N GLY A 220 4.49 0.46 13.24
CA GLY A 220 5.27 -0.70 12.85
C GLY A 220 4.49 -2.00 13.00
N ALA A 221 4.95 -3.04 12.29
CA ALA A 221 4.48 -4.41 12.46
C ALA A 221 2.96 -4.61 12.31
N LEU A 222 2.32 -3.86 11.39
CA LEU A 222 0.89 -4.01 11.11
C LEU A 222 0.60 -5.34 10.43
N SER A 223 -0.48 -6.00 10.89
CA SER A 223 -1.10 -7.08 10.12
C SER A 223 -1.88 -6.54 8.91
N ILE A 224 -2.07 -7.37 7.89
CA ILE A 224 -2.90 -7.01 6.72
C ILE A 224 -4.32 -6.61 7.11
N ALA A 225 -4.90 -7.24 8.13
CA ALA A 225 -6.23 -6.93 8.64
C ALA A 225 -6.29 -5.52 9.24
N GLN A 226 -5.31 -5.14 10.05
CA GLN A 226 -5.22 -3.81 10.65
C GLN A 226 -4.99 -2.73 9.58
N LEU A 227 -4.11 -2.99 8.59
CA LEU A 227 -3.89 -2.10 7.46
C LEU A 227 -5.20 -1.87 6.68
N ALA A 228 -5.91 -2.96 6.34
CA ALA A 228 -7.18 -2.90 5.64
C ALA A 228 -8.25 -2.14 6.43
N ALA A 229 -8.36 -2.37 7.75
CA ALA A 229 -9.31 -1.66 8.62
C ALA A 229 -9.05 -0.13 8.62
N ARG A 230 -7.78 0.28 8.70
CA ARG A 230 -7.39 1.70 8.66
C ARG A 230 -7.62 2.33 7.30
N ALA A 231 -7.28 1.63 6.21
CA ALA A 231 -7.55 2.08 4.85
C ALA A 231 -9.06 2.26 4.58
N ARG A 232 -9.88 1.28 4.99
CA ARG A 232 -11.35 1.36 4.92
C ARG A 232 -11.89 2.55 5.72
N ARG A 233 -11.38 2.76 6.93
CA ARG A 233 -11.78 3.91 7.77
C ARG A 233 -11.47 5.23 7.09
N LEU A 234 -10.27 5.39 6.52
CA LEU A 234 -9.89 6.60 5.80
C LEU A 234 -10.77 6.81 4.57
N LYS A 235 -10.98 5.75 3.77
CA LYS A 235 -11.87 5.80 2.59
C LYS A 235 -13.28 6.27 2.96
N ARG A 236 -13.88 5.76 4.05
CA ARG A 236 -15.22 6.18 4.50
C ARG A 236 -15.25 7.63 5.00
N GLN A 237 -14.21 8.07 5.71
CA GLN A 237 -14.21 9.40 6.35
C GLN A 237 -13.86 10.53 5.39
N ARG A 238 -12.96 10.27 4.43
CA ARG A 238 -12.35 11.31 3.58
C ARG A 238 -12.36 10.96 2.10
N GLY A 239 -12.52 9.70 1.74
CA GLY A 239 -12.11 9.16 0.44
C GLY A 239 -10.69 8.61 0.49
N LEU A 240 -10.32 7.80 -0.51
CA LEU A 240 -9.00 7.19 -0.64
C LEU A 240 -8.80 6.85 -2.11
N HIS A 241 -7.61 7.15 -2.63
CA HIS A 241 -7.28 7.00 -4.05
C HIS A 241 -5.96 6.28 -4.28
N LEU A 242 -5.03 6.30 -3.32
CA LEU A 242 -3.78 5.55 -3.39
C LEU A 242 -3.40 5.04 -2.01
N ILE A 243 -2.91 3.80 -1.96
CA ILE A 243 -2.27 3.23 -0.78
C ILE A 243 -0.80 2.97 -1.10
N VAL A 244 0.10 3.35 -0.20
CA VAL A 244 1.53 3.04 -0.26
C VAL A 244 1.93 2.31 1.02
N VAL A 245 2.69 1.22 0.88
CA VAL A 245 3.20 0.42 2.00
C VAL A 245 4.72 0.31 1.91
N ASP A 246 5.43 0.87 2.90
CA ASP A 246 6.89 0.85 3.00
C ASP A 246 7.35 0.10 4.27
N TYR A 247 7.74 -1.17 4.20
CA TYR A 247 7.72 -2.12 3.08
C TYR A 247 7.12 -3.45 3.55
N ILE A 248 6.64 -4.28 2.62
CA ILE A 248 5.78 -5.44 2.94
C ILE A 248 6.43 -6.45 3.89
N GLN A 249 7.76 -6.57 3.86
CA GLN A 249 8.48 -7.46 4.77
C GLN A 249 8.51 -6.96 6.24
N LEU A 250 7.94 -5.81 6.58
CA LEU A 250 7.75 -5.41 7.98
C LEU A 250 6.33 -5.63 8.48
N MET A 251 5.42 -6.14 7.64
CA MET A 251 4.08 -6.54 8.07
C MET A 251 4.13 -7.88 8.83
N GLN A 252 3.17 -8.06 9.73
CA GLN A 252 2.98 -9.30 10.47
C GLN A 252 1.96 -10.21 9.76
N GLY A 253 2.34 -11.48 9.59
CA GLY A 253 1.43 -12.57 9.24
C GLY A 253 0.48 -12.94 10.38
N ARG A 254 -0.58 -13.69 10.05
CA ARG A 254 -1.65 -14.09 10.99
C ARG A 254 -1.22 -15.06 12.11
N SER A 255 0.00 -15.61 12.10
CA SER A 255 0.38 -16.69 13.04
C SER A 255 1.77 -16.52 13.64
N GLN A 256 1.86 -16.50 14.98
CA GLN A 256 3.13 -16.58 15.73
C GLN A 256 3.89 -17.91 15.49
N ARG A 257 3.22 -18.96 14.98
CA ARG A 257 3.86 -20.24 14.58
C ARG A 257 4.43 -20.21 13.14
N ALA A 258 4.19 -19.15 12.37
CA ALA A 258 4.65 -19.01 10.98
C ALA A 258 6.11 -18.54 10.83
N ALA A 259 6.86 -18.38 11.93
CA ALA A 259 8.29 -18.06 11.90
C ALA A 259 9.11 -19.07 11.07
N GLN A 260 8.58 -20.26 10.77
CA GLN A 260 9.24 -21.28 9.97
C GLN A 260 9.05 -21.13 8.45
N ASN A 261 8.14 -20.29 7.95
CA ASN A 261 7.94 -20.18 6.50
C ASN A 261 7.58 -18.76 6.02
N ARG A 262 8.60 -17.91 5.99
CA ARG A 262 8.51 -16.51 5.55
C ARG A 262 7.91 -16.31 4.16
N VAL A 263 8.11 -17.27 3.26
CA VAL A 263 7.56 -17.26 1.90
C VAL A 263 6.03 -17.27 1.93
N GLN A 264 5.45 -18.09 2.80
CA GLN A 264 4.00 -18.22 2.96
C GLN A 264 3.40 -16.93 3.51
N GLU A 265 4.06 -16.32 4.49
CA GLU A 265 3.64 -15.05 5.08
C GLU A 265 3.61 -13.92 4.05
N ILE A 266 4.65 -13.80 3.22
CA ILE A 266 4.69 -12.77 2.17
C ILE A 266 3.59 -13.00 1.13
N THR A 267 3.31 -14.27 0.81
CA THR A 267 2.20 -14.66 -0.08
C THR A 267 0.86 -14.19 0.48
N GLU A 268 0.58 -14.47 1.75
CA GLU A 268 -0.64 -14.02 2.41
C GLU A 268 -0.78 -12.49 2.41
N ILE A 269 0.34 -11.78 2.61
CA ILE A 269 0.37 -10.32 2.57
C ILE A 269 0.06 -9.82 1.15
N THR A 270 0.71 -10.32 0.10
CA THR A 270 0.48 -9.84 -1.27
C THR A 270 -0.90 -10.16 -1.78
N THR A 271 -1.40 -11.37 -1.54
CA THR A 271 -2.77 -11.75 -1.88
C THR A 271 -3.77 -10.86 -1.15
N GLY A 272 -3.55 -10.59 0.14
CA GLY A 272 -4.39 -9.70 0.92
C GLY A 272 -4.34 -8.24 0.44
N LEU A 273 -3.18 -7.73 0.03
CA LEU A 273 -3.04 -6.39 -0.55
C LEU A 273 -3.75 -6.29 -1.90
N LYS A 274 -3.67 -7.33 -2.75
CA LYS A 274 -4.39 -7.38 -4.03
C LYS A 274 -5.91 -7.42 -3.82
N ALA A 275 -6.37 -8.21 -2.84
CA ALA A 275 -7.78 -8.22 -2.44
C ALA A 275 -8.25 -6.85 -1.95
N LEU A 276 -7.42 -6.17 -1.13
CA LEU A 276 -7.69 -4.82 -0.65
C LEU A 276 -7.75 -3.79 -1.80
N ALA A 277 -6.85 -3.87 -2.77
CA ALA A 277 -6.84 -3.01 -3.95
C ALA A 277 -8.15 -3.14 -4.74
N LYS A 278 -8.60 -4.39 -4.97
CA LYS A 278 -9.88 -4.69 -5.63
C LYS A 278 -11.08 -4.19 -4.83
N GLU A 279 -11.14 -4.53 -3.55
CA GLU A 279 -12.23 -4.11 -2.66
C GLU A 279 -12.37 -2.59 -2.62
N LEU A 280 -11.25 -1.88 -2.45
CA LEU A 280 -11.25 -0.45 -2.31
C LEU A 280 -11.23 0.26 -3.66
N ASN A 281 -11.13 -0.45 -4.78
CA ASN A 281 -11.04 0.15 -6.12
C ASN A 281 -9.97 1.26 -6.21
N VAL A 282 -8.79 1.00 -5.60
CA VAL A 282 -7.64 1.92 -5.59
C VAL A 282 -6.35 1.17 -5.94
N PRO A 283 -5.37 1.81 -6.59
CA PRO A 283 -4.02 1.27 -6.68
C PRO A 283 -3.38 1.11 -5.29
N VAL A 284 -2.62 0.04 -5.13
CA VAL A 284 -1.77 -0.23 -3.96
C VAL A 284 -0.32 -0.34 -4.43
N ILE A 285 0.55 0.55 -3.95
CA ILE A 285 2.00 0.45 -4.13
C ILE A 285 2.60 -0.23 -2.91
N ALA A 286 3.22 -1.39 -3.09
CA ALA A 286 3.92 -2.12 -2.06
C ALA A 286 5.43 -2.13 -2.34
N LEU A 287 6.21 -1.60 -1.42
CA LEU A 287 7.66 -1.69 -1.50
C LEU A 287 8.12 -3.07 -1.07
N SER A 288 9.12 -3.61 -1.77
CA SER A 288 9.72 -4.90 -1.48
C SER A 288 11.25 -4.81 -1.46
N GLN A 289 11.87 -5.44 -0.47
CA GLN A 289 13.32 -5.57 -0.44
C GLN A 289 13.78 -6.83 -1.18
N LEU A 290 14.75 -6.67 -2.10
CA LEU A 290 15.35 -7.80 -2.81
C LEU A 290 16.34 -8.57 -1.95
N SER A 291 16.45 -9.87 -2.21
CA SER A 291 17.49 -10.74 -1.64
C SER A 291 18.90 -10.23 -1.98
N ARG A 292 19.91 -10.66 -1.20
CA ARG A 292 21.31 -10.29 -1.46
C ARG A 292 21.90 -10.97 -2.71
N GLY A 293 21.23 -11.98 -3.26
CA GLY A 293 21.71 -12.77 -4.40
C GLY A 293 21.94 -11.94 -5.68
N VAL A 294 21.28 -10.79 -5.81
CA VAL A 294 21.52 -9.84 -6.91
C VAL A 294 22.98 -9.35 -6.94
N GLU A 295 23.61 -9.23 -5.76
CA GLU A 295 24.95 -8.66 -5.63
C GLU A 295 26.05 -9.65 -6.02
N SER A 296 25.76 -10.95 -6.01
CA SER A 296 26.72 -12.01 -6.37
C SER A 296 26.79 -12.29 -7.86
N ARG A 297 25.87 -11.75 -8.67
CA ARG A 297 25.91 -11.86 -10.13
C ARG A 297 26.83 -10.79 -10.72
N ASP A 298 27.42 -11.11 -11.88
CA ASP A 298 28.15 -10.12 -12.68
C ASP A 298 27.22 -9.00 -13.16
N GLU A 299 26.04 -9.39 -13.66
CA GLU A 299 24.95 -8.46 -13.95
C GLU A 299 24.10 -8.22 -12.70
N LYS A 300 24.29 -7.04 -12.11
CA LYS A 300 23.63 -6.61 -10.87
C LYS A 300 22.26 -5.96 -11.10
N ARG A 301 21.76 -5.99 -12.33
CA ARG A 301 20.39 -5.55 -12.64
C ARG A 301 19.41 -6.55 -12.01
N PRO A 302 18.41 -6.09 -11.25
CA PRO A 302 17.39 -6.96 -10.70
C PRO A 302 16.55 -7.65 -11.79
N GLN A 303 16.07 -8.83 -11.46
CA GLN A 303 15.21 -9.68 -12.27
C GLN A 303 14.05 -10.19 -11.41
N LEU A 304 12.96 -10.66 -12.03
CA LEU A 304 11.81 -11.24 -11.31
C LEU A 304 12.22 -12.37 -10.35
N SER A 305 13.18 -13.18 -10.78
CA SER A 305 13.77 -14.24 -9.97
C SER A 305 14.45 -13.75 -8.68
N ASP A 306 14.71 -12.45 -8.50
CA ASP A 306 15.30 -11.91 -7.28
C ASP A 306 14.28 -11.64 -6.17
N LEU A 307 12.99 -11.68 -6.52
CA LEU A 307 11.87 -11.73 -5.59
C LEU A 307 11.63 -13.16 -5.05
N ARG A 308 12.48 -14.14 -5.42
CA ARG A 308 12.28 -15.61 -5.24
C ARG A 308 11.90 -16.10 -3.86
N GLU A 309 12.21 -15.35 -2.80
CA GLU A 309 11.70 -15.68 -1.46
C GLU A 309 10.16 -15.53 -1.39
N SER A 310 9.49 -15.21 -2.51
CA SER A 310 8.08 -14.88 -2.61
C SER A 310 7.57 -15.01 -4.07
N GLY A 311 7.67 -16.20 -4.69
CA GLY A 311 7.20 -16.42 -6.08
C GLY A 311 5.73 -16.05 -6.33
N SER A 312 4.93 -15.94 -5.27
CA SER A 312 3.58 -15.38 -5.24
C SER A 312 3.50 -13.88 -5.56
N ILE A 313 4.53 -13.08 -5.23
CA ILE A 313 4.55 -11.65 -5.55
C ILE A 313 4.42 -11.43 -7.05
N GLU A 314 5.12 -12.23 -7.85
CA GLU A 314 5.07 -12.15 -9.31
C GLU A 314 3.68 -12.50 -9.86
N GLN A 315 2.95 -13.38 -9.17
CA GLN A 315 1.62 -13.83 -9.60
C GLN A 315 0.51 -12.85 -9.16
N ASP A 316 0.66 -12.24 -7.99
CA ASP A 316 -0.35 -11.35 -7.41
C ASP A 316 -0.26 -9.90 -7.93
N ALA A 317 0.95 -9.46 -8.33
CA ALA A 317 1.20 -8.10 -8.78
C ALA A 317 0.83 -7.90 -10.25
N ASP A 318 0.13 -6.82 -10.56
CA ASP A 318 -0.17 -6.42 -11.94
C ASP A 318 1.04 -5.72 -12.58
N VAL A 319 1.83 -5.01 -11.77
CA VAL A 319 3.04 -4.32 -12.20
C VAL A 319 4.19 -4.57 -11.23
N VAL A 320 5.34 -4.97 -11.74
CA VAL A 320 6.60 -5.08 -10.98
C VAL A 320 7.63 -4.12 -11.55
N MET A 321 8.14 -3.23 -10.69
CA MET A 321 9.19 -2.27 -11.01
C MET A 321 10.42 -2.52 -10.15
N PHE A 322 11.61 -2.45 -10.78
CA PHE A 322 12.88 -2.53 -10.08
C PHE A 322 13.59 -1.19 -10.06
N VAL A 323 14.12 -0.83 -8.89
CA VAL A 323 14.98 0.36 -8.74
C VAL A 323 16.44 -0.07 -8.78
N TYR A 324 17.17 0.43 -9.77
CA TYR A 324 18.57 0.13 -10.00
C TYR A 324 19.38 1.41 -10.19
N ARG A 325 20.50 1.54 -9.47
CA ARG A 325 21.44 2.64 -9.59
C ARG A 325 22.81 2.12 -9.99
N GLU A 326 23.19 2.33 -11.24
CA GLU A 326 24.48 1.87 -11.77
C GLU A 326 25.67 2.48 -11.01
N GLU A 327 25.61 3.78 -10.72
CA GLU A 327 26.63 4.52 -9.96
C GLU A 327 26.97 3.90 -8.60
N TYR A 328 25.98 3.30 -7.92
CA TYR A 328 26.18 2.65 -6.63
C TYR A 328 27.12 1.43 -6.76
N TYR A 329 26.93 0.66 -7.82
CA TYR A 329 27.72 -0.55 -8.06
C TYR A 329 29.11 -0.23 -8.62
N LEU A 330 29.23 0.82 -9.42
CA LEU A 330 30.53 1.28 -9.95
C LEU A 330 31.44 1.81 -8.83
N LYS A 331 30.94 2.68 -7.95
CA LYS A 331 31.71 3.20 -6.80
C LYS A 331 32.23 2.09 -5.89
N ASN A 332 31.41 1.06 -5.64
CA ASN A 332 31.84 -0.10 -4.83
C ASN A 332 32.92 -0.94 -5.54
N LYS A 333 32.88 -1.05 -6.87
CA LYS A 333 33.92 -1.74 -7.66
C LYS A 333 35.24 -0.98 -7.64
N GLU A 334 35.20 0.35 -7.65
CA GLU A 334 36.38 1.23 -7.54
C GLU A 334 36.99 1.20 -6.14
N LEU A 335 36.18 1.30 -5.09
CA LEU A 335 36.61 1.18 -3.69
C LEU A 335 37.23 -0.20 -3.38
N GLY A 336 36.70 -1.27 -3.96
CA GLY A 336 37.26 -2.62 -3.85
C GLY A 336 38.57 -2.84 -4.63
N ARG A 337 38.92 -1.93 -5.55
CA ARG A 337 40.16 -1.96 -6.35
C ARG A 337 41.24 -1.03 -5.81
N ALA A 338 40.98 -0.22 -4.79
CA ALA A 338 42.01 0.58 -4.15
C ALA A 338 43.06 -0.37 -3.55
N PRO A 339 44.36 -0.27 -3.94
CA PRO A 339 45.38 -1.15 -3.39
C PRO A 339 45.42 -0.96 -1.88
N ARG A 340 45.27 -2.05 -1.12
CA ARG A 340 45.60 -2.06 0.30
C ARG A 340 47.04 -1.60 0.39
N ASN A 341 47.24 -0.37 0.90
CA ASN A 341 48.55 0.21 1.09
C ASN A 341 49.45 -0.84 1.74
N THR A 342 50.46 -1.27 1.01
CA THR A 342 51.60 -2.03 1.53
C THR A 342 52.18 -1.21 2.67
N SER A 343 52.13 -1.73 3.90
CA SER A 343 52.84 -1.15 5.04
C SER A 343 54.29 -0.86 4.62
N PRO A 344 54.82 0.36 4.86
CA PRO A 344 56.22 0.62 4.59
C PRO A 344 57.04 -0.32 5.49
N GLY A 345 57.90 -1.13 4.85
CA GLY A 345 58.82 -2.01 5.54
C GLY A 345 59.63 -1.23 6.57
N ASN A 346 59.66 -1.77 7.78
CA ASN A 346 60.44 -1.24 8.89
C ASN A 346 61.94 -1.35 8.56
N PRO A 347 62.71 -0.26 8.47
CA PRO A 347 64.15 -0.35 8.39
C PRO A 347 64.75 -0.24 9.80
N ARG A 348 65.05 -1.41 10.39
CA ARG A 348 66.27 -1.76 11.15
C ARG A 348 66.03 -2.92 12.11
#